data_AF-A0A949IQJ4-F1
#
_entry.id   AF-A0A949IQJ4-F1
#
_cell.length_a   1.000
_cell.length_b   1.000
_cell.length_c   1.000
_cell.angle_alpha   90.00
_cell.angle_beta   90.00
_cell.angle_gamma   90.00
#
_symmetry.space_group_name_H-M   'P 1'
#
loop_
_entity.id
_entity.type
_entity.pdbx_description
1 polymer ?
#
loop_
_entity_poly.entity_id
_entity_poly.type
_entity_poly.pdbx_seq_one_letter_code
_entity_poly.pdbx_strand_id
1 'polypeptide(L)'
;MIFFIALCTTLVALRVQTYYRSLYMSYADIRALINAHASDIDQGVERYGAPYAKYLVHAILQDTEDKRLYLLFRDGKSLTGNLPAWPPEVDLKATWQDIFVAQPDGAPPLHLLVKIAAYRHRRYMLLTGYDLQRVDILRNTLLRVTISNVLFSLFMSFVISILVVWLINRYLQGINRAAGRVMGGQLHTRVPVSGANDQFDKLSANINAMLDWIVTLLGTVRDSTNAIAHDMRTPLSRHRLELRALAEDPALPEKTKEKIAAAVMRVDGIVE
;
A
#
# COMPACT_ATOMS: atom_id res chain seq x y z
N MET A 1 8.31 7.24 2.69
CA MET A 1 8.10 6.43 3.91
C MET A 1 6.63 6.20 4.22
N ILE A 2 5.77 7.23 4.30
CA ILE A 2 4.34 7.07 4.64
C ILE A 2 3.59 6.19 3.61
N PHE A 3 3.76 6.42 2.31
CA PHE A 3 3.14 5.61 1.26
C PHE A 3 3.57 4.13 1.30
N PHE A 4 4.84 3.87 1.61
CA PHE A 4 5.37 2.51 1.80
C PHE A 4 4.69 1.81 2.97
N ILE A 5 4.57 2.50 4.11
CA ILE A 5 3.92 1.96 5.31
C ILE A 5 2.45 1.69 5.02
N ALA A 6 1.72 2.63 4.43
CA ALA A 6 0.30 2.49 4.12
C ALA A 6 0.00 1.35 3.12
N LEU A 7 0.81 1.21 2.07
CA LEU A 7 0.67 0.12 1.11
C LEU A 7 0.98 -1.23 1.77
N CYS A 8 2.05 -1.29 2.56
CA CYS A 8 2.48 -2.51 3.23
C CYS A 8 1.45 -2.97 4.28
N THR A 9 0.93 -2.07 5.11
CA THR A 9 -0.08 -2.40 6.11
C THR A 9 -1.37 -2.89 5.46
N THR A 10 -1.81 -2.25 4.37
CA THR A 10 -3.03 -2.66 3.66
C THR A 10 -2.87 -4.05 3.04
N LEU A 11 -1.74 -4.33 2.38
CA LEU A 11 -1.47 -5.63 1.77
C LEU A 11 -1.35 -6.75 2.80
N VAL A 12 -0.63 -6.51 3.91
CA VAL A 12 -0.51 -7.48 5.00
C VAL A 12 -1.87 -7.74 5.65
N ALA A 13 -2.64 -6.69 5.95
CA ALA A 13 -3.98 -6.83 6.52
C ALA A 13 -4.91 -7.65 5.63
N LEU A 14 -4.91 -7.39 4.31
CA LEU A 14 -5.71 -8.15 3.35
C LEU A 14 -5.31 -9.64 3.32
N ARG A 15 -4.01 -9.95 3.34
CA ARG A 15 -3.53 -11.34 3.36
C ARG A 15 -3.92 -12.06 4.64
N VAL A 16 -3.72 -11.42 5.80
CA VAL A 16 -4.14 -11.95 7.09
C VAL A 16 -5.65 -12.20 7.12
N GLN A 17 -6.46 -11.26 6.63
CA GLN A 17 -7.91 -11.40 6.54
C GLN A 17 -8.32 -12.58 5.66
N THR A 18 -7.69 -12.77 4.49
CA THR A 18 -7.99 -13.92 3.61
C THR A 18 -7.62 -15.25 4.25
N TYR A 19 -6.48 -15.31 4.97
CA TYR A 19 -6.07 -16.49 5.72
C TYR A 19 -7.09 -16.84 6.81
N TYR A 20 -7.47 -15.88 7.64
CA TYR A 20 -8.49 -16.09 8.68
C TYR A 20 -9.82 -16.56 8.07
N ARG A 21 -10.29 -15.92 7.00
CA ARG A 21 -11.55 -16.31 6.35
C ARG A 21 -11.50 -17.74 5.81
N SER A 22 -10.41 -18.13 5.15
CA SER A 22 -10.23 -19.49 4.64
C SER A 22 -10.19 -20.53 5.76
N LEU A 23 -9.52 -20.19 6.87
CA LEU A 23 -9.42 -21.09 8.02
C LEU A 23 -10.78 -21.28 8.71
N TYR A 24 -11.49 -20.18 9.00
CA TYR A 24 -12.80 -20.22 9.66
C TYR A 24 -13.86 -20.96 8.84
N MET A 25 -13.89 -20.76 7.52
CA MET A 25 -14.82 -21.50 6.63
C MET A 25 -14.57 -23.00 6.69
N SER A 26 -13.31 -23.45 6.62
CA SER A 26 -12.98 -24.87 6.67
C SER A 26 -13.43 -25.54 7.98
N TYR A 27 -13.30 -24.89 9.14
CA TYR A 27 -13.78 -25.43 10.41
C TYR A 27 -15.31 -25.41 10.53
N ALA A 28 -15.97 -24.39 10.00
CA ALA A 28 -17.42 -24.28 10.01
C ALA A 28 -18.07 -25.37 9.14
N ASP A 29 -17.53 -25.63 7.95
CA ASP A 29 -18.02 -26.66 7.02
C ASP A 29 -17.92 -28.06 7.63
N ILE A 30 -16.80 -28.37 8.31
CA ILE A 30 -16.61 -29.67 8.97
C ILE A 30 -17.60 -29.86 10.13
N ARG A 31 -17.82 -28.84 10.96
CA ARG A 31 -18.81 -28.92 12.05
C ARG A 31 -20.23 -29.07 11.51
N ALA A 32 -20.58 -28.38 10.42
CA ALA A 32 -21.88 -28.50 9.77
C ALA A 32 -22.10 -29.92 9.23
N LEU A 33 -21.08 -30.50 8.57
CA LEU A 33 -21.12 -31.88 8.07
C LEU A 33 -21.28 -32.90 9.20
N ILE A 34 -20.47 -32.80 10.26
CA ILE A 34 -20.58 -33.69 11.44
C ILE A 34 -21.96 -33.56 12.09
N ASN A 35 -22.51 -32.36 12.20
CA ASN A 35 -23.85 -32.14 12.75
C ASN A 35 -24.95 -32.78 11.91
N ALA A 36 -24.88 -32.67 10.59
CA ALA A 36 -25.83 -33.29 9.67
C ALA A 36 -25.81 -34.82 9.83
N HIS A 37 -24.62 -35.44 9.76
CA HIS A 37 -24.50 -36.89 9.92
C HIS A 37 -24.93 -37.39 11.31
N ALA A 38 -24.58 -36.66 12.37
CA ALA A 38 -25.01 -37.00 13.72
C ALA A 38 -26.55 -36.94 13.83
N SER A 39 -27.21 -35.98 13.19
CA SER A 39 -28.68 -35.88 13.18
C SER A 39 -29.35 -36.99 12.37
N ASP A 40 -28.79 -37.38 11.22
CA ASP A 40 -29.32 -38.46 10.40
C ASP A 40 -29.24 -39.82 11.12
N ILE A 41 -28.12 -40.08 11.80
CA ILE A 41 -27.95 -41.28 12.62
C ILE A 41 -28.92 -41.27 13.80
N ASP A 42 -29.10 -40.11 14.44
CA ASP A 42 -30.03 -39.94 15.56
C ASP A 42 -31.47 -40.30 15.18
N GLN A 43 -31.99 -39.67 14.12
CA GLN A 43 -33.33 -39.94 13.60
C GLN A 43 -33.50 -41.40 13.18
N GLY A 44 -32.46 -42.00 12.60
CA GLY A 44 -32.43 -43.41 12.24
C GLY A 44 -32.52 -44.36 13.44
N VAL A 45 -31.78 -44.07 14.51
CA VAL A 45 -31.78 -44.85 15.76
C VAL A 45 -33.15 -44.76 16.45
N GLU A 46 -33.75 -43.57 16.49
CA GLU A 46 -35.06 -43.35 17.09
C GLU A 46 -36.15 -44.13 16.35
N ARG A 47 -36.13 -44.10 15.01
CA ARG A 47 -37.20 -44.66 14.18
C ARG A 47 -37.07 -46.17 13.93
N TYR A 48 -35.85 -46.69 13.79
CA TYR A 48 -35.60 -48.07 13.35
C TYR A 48 -34.72 -48.89 14.30
N GLY A 49 -34.20 -48.28 15.37
CA GLY A 49 -33.42 -48.97 16.40
C GLY A 49 -31.95 -49.29 16.01
N ALA A 50 -31.28 -50.04 16.90
CA ALA A 50 -29.84 -50.32 16.79
C ALA A 50 -29.37 -51.05 15.51
N PRO A 51 -30.16 -51.98 14.91
CA PRO A 51 -29.75 -52.62 13.65
C PRO A 51 -29.60 -51.63 12.49
N TYR A 52 -30.46 -50.61 12.44
CA TYR A 52 -30.40 -49.57 11.41
C TYR A 52 -29.20 -48.65 11.61
N ALA A 53 -28.91 -48.28 12.87
CA ALA A 53 -27.70 -47.52 13.21
C ALA A 53 -26.42 -48.26 12.77
N LYS A 54 -26.40 -49.58 12.94
CA LYS A 54 -25.29 -50.44 12.48
C LYS A 54 -25.14 -50.42 10.96
N TYR A 55 -26.25 -50.54 10.24
CA TYR A 55 -26.26 -50.47 8.77
C TYR A 55 -25.78 -49.10 8.27
N LEU A 56 -26.28 -48.01 8.85
CA LEU A 56 -25.97 -46.65 8.41
C LEU A 56 -24.50 -46.28 8.66
N VAL A 57 -23.95 -46.65 9.82
CA VAL A 57 -22.52 -46.52 10.11
C VAL A 57 -21.69 -47.34 9.12
N HIS A 58 -22.10 -48.56 8.78
CA HIS A 58 -21.39 -49.39 7.81
C HIS A 58 -21.45 -48.81 6.39
N ALA A 59 -22.61 -48.28 5.97
CA ALA A 59 -22.79 -47.63 4.67
C ALA A 59 -21.94 -46.36 4.54
N ILE A 60 -21.92 -45.49 5.58
CA ILE A 60 -21.10 -44.27 5.58
C ILE A 60 -19.60 -44.60 5.52
N LEU A 61 -19.18 -45.66 6.22
CA LEU A 61 -17.78 -46.11 6.22
C LEU A 61 -17.35 -46.75 4.89
N GLN A 62 -18.27 -47.30 4.10
CA GLN A 62 -17.98 -47.86 2.78
C GLN A 62 -18.01 -46.82 1.66
N ASP A 63 -18.86 -45.80 1.78
CA ASP A 63 -19.08 -44.79 0.74
C ASP A 63 -18.03 -43.65 0.76
N THR A 64 -17.25 -43.53 1.83
CA THR A 64 -16.29 -42.42 1.97
C THR A 64 -14.85 -42.90 2.05
N GLU A 65 -13.99 -42.46 1.11
CA GLU A 65 -12.52 -42.60 1.23
C GLU A 65 -11.92 -41.78 2.40
N ASP A 66 -12.69 -40.83 2.95
CA ASP A 66 -12.26 -40.04 4.10
C ASP A 66 -12.34 -40.85 5.39
N LYS A 67 -11.28 -40.78 6.19
CA LYS A 67 -11.11 -41.43 7.50
C LYS A 67 -12.03 -40.82 8.57
N ARG A 68 -13.34 -40.92 8.36
CA ARG A 68 -14.36 -40.51 9.34
C ARG A 68 -14.40 -41.53 10.46
N LEU A 69 -14.49 -41.06 11.69
CA LEU A 69 -14.57 -41.90 12.87
C LEU A 69 -16.04 -42.09 13.27
N TYR A 70 -16.49 -43.32 13.38
CA TYR A 70 -17.80 -43.64 13.93
C TYR A 70 -17.62 -44.76 14.95
N LEU A 71 -18.14 -44.56 16.15
CA LEU A 71 -18.21 -45.60 17.16
C LEU A 71 -19.59 -45.56 17.83
N LEU A 72 -20.34 -46.63 17.66
CA LEU A 72 -21.56 -46.86 18.42
C LEU A 72 -21.23 -47.82 19.57
N PHE A 73 -21.39 -47.33 20.79
CA PHE A 73 -21.05 -48.05 22.00
C PHE A 73 -22.32 -48.35 22.80
N ARG A 74 -22.42 -49.52 23.41
CA ARG A 74 -23.52 -49.88 24.32
C ARG A 74 -22.99 -50.70 25.49
N ASP A 75 -23.34 -50.33 26.72
CA ASP A 75 -23.08 -51.14 27.92
C ASP A 75 -21.61 -51.65 28.05
N GLY A 76 -20.62 -50.83 27.71
CA GLY A 76 -19.20 -51.23 27.81
C GLY A 76 -18.64 -51.98 26.60
N LYS A 77 -19.44 -52.20 25.54
CA LYS A 77 -19.01 -52.91 24.31
C LYS A 77 -19.25 -52.08 23.05
N SER A 78 -18.29 -52.13 22.13
CA SER A 78 -18.43 -51.57 20.78
C SER A 78 -19.42 -52.43 19.98
N LEU A 79 -20.45 -51.79 19.41
CA LEU A 79 -21.46 -52.46 18.57
C LEU A 79 -21.12 -52.38 17.08
N THR A 80 -20.57 -51.24 16.65
CA THR A 80 -20.15 -50.98 15.28
C THR A 80 -19.23 -49.76 15.25
N GLY A 81 -18.28 -49.73 14.31
CA GLY A 81 -17.38 -48.60 14.13
C GLY A 81 -16.01 -48.98 13.60
N ASN A 82 -15.19 -47.96 13.33
CA ASN A 82 -13.80 -48.12 12.93
C ASN A 82 -12.80 -47.98 14.09
N LEU A 83 -13.29 -47.78 15.31
CA LEU A 83 -12.51 -47.81 16.55
C LEU A 83 -12.67 -49.15 17.26
N PRO A 84 -11.57 -49.77 17.73
CA PRO A 84 -11.64 -51.03 18.47
C PRO A 84 -12.22 -50.87 19.89
N ALA A 85 -12.05 -49.71 20.50
CA ALA A 85 -12.52 -49.40 21.85
C ALA A 85 -12.81 -47.89 22.01
N TRP A 86 -13.50 -47.53 23.09
CA TRP A 86 -13.73 -46.14 23.47
C TRP A 86 -12.38 -45.47 23.78
N PRO A 87 -12.01 -44.33 23.14
CA PRO A 87 -10.76 -43.66 23.42
C PRO A 87 -10.75 -43.08 24.85
N PRO A 88 -9.71 -43.32 25.65
CA PRO A 88 -9.65 -42.86 27.05
C PRO A 88 -9.54 -41.33 27.18
N GLU A 89 -9.13 -40.65 26.11
CA GLU A 89 -8.97 -39.19 26.02
C GLU A 89 -10.29 -38.43 25.89
N VAL A 90 -11.41 -39.13 25.63
CA VAL A 90 -12.72 -38.53 25.38
C VAL A 90 -13.49 -38.34 26.69
N ASP A 91 -13.67 -37.08 27.10
CA ASP A 91 -14.51 -36.72 28.26
C ASP A 91 -16.01 -36.82 27.91
N LEU A 92 -16.78 -37.59 28.66
CA LEU A 92 -18.22 -37.75 28.43
C LEU A 92 -19.05 -36.48 28.67
N LYS A 93 -18.47 -35.44 29.28
CA LYS A 93 -19.16 -34.19 29.62
C LYS A 93 -19.14 -33.15 28.50
N ALA A 94 -18.18 -33.19 27.58
CA ALA A 94 -18.02 -32.19 26.55
C ALA A 94 -18.55 -32.67 25.19
N THR A 95 -19.46 -31.89 24.60
CA THR A 95 -20.12 -32.24 23.33
C THR A 95 -19.17 -32.23 22.13
N TRP A 96 -18.15 -31.37 22.15
CA TRP A 96 -17.12 -31.27 21.11
C TRP A 96 -15.74 -31.29 21.75
N GLN A 97 -14.88 -32.17 21.26
CA GLN A 97 -13.51 -32.30 21.74
C GLN A 97 -12.55 -32.57 20.59
N ASP A 98 -11.32 -32.09 20.76
CA ASP A 98 -10.22 -32.40 19.88
C ASP A 98 -9.35 -33.46 20.56
N ILE A 99 -9.10 -34.58 19.88
CA ILE A 99 -8.37 -35.73 20.44
C ILE A 99 -7.31 -36.25 19.46
N PHE A 100 -6.32 -36.96 19.99
CA PHE A 100 -5.22 -37.53 19.21
C PHE A 100 -5.20 -39.05 19.37
N VAL A 101 -5.80 -39.77 18.43
CA VAL A 101 -5.86 -41.24 18.51
C VAL A 101 -4.62 -41.86 17.88
N ALA A 102 -3.86 -42.62 18.69
CA ALA A 102 -2.72 -43.40 18.20
C ALA A 102 -3.17 -44.51 17.23
N GLN A 103 -2.47 -44.64 16.10
CA GLN A 103 -2.74 -45.70 15.12
C GLN A 103 -1.94 -46.97 15.43
N PRO A 104 -2.52 -48.18 15.22
CA PRO A 104 -1.85 -49.45 15.51
C PRO A 104 -0.56 -49.69 14.70
N ASP A 105 -0.47 -49.14 13.49
CA ASP A 105 0.62 -49.40 12.53
C ASP A 105 1.84 -48.47 12.69
N GLY A 106 1.95 -47.72 13.79
CA GLY A 106 3.03 -46.74 14.00
C GLY A 106 2.94 -45.50 13.10
N ALA A 107 1.84 -45.36 12.35
CA ALA A 107 1.49 -44.13 11.63
C ALA A 107 1.29 -42.95 12.60
N PRO A 108 1.48 -41.70 12.15
CA PRO A 108 1.25 -40.52 12.98
C PRO A 108 -0.18 -40.52 13.57
N PRO A 109 -0.34 -40.02 14.82
CA PRO A 109 -1.64 -40.01 15.48
C PRO A 109 -2.67 -39.25 14.65
N LEU A 110 -3.91 -39.74 14.63
CA LEU A 110 -5.04 -39.09 13.99
C LEU A 110 -5.49 -37.93 14.88
N HIS A 111 -5.49 -36.72 14.33
CA HIS A 111 -6.05 -35.54 14.98
C HIS A 111 -7.53 -35.44 14.61
N LEU A 112 -8.42 -35.58 15.58
CA LEU A 112 -9.83 -35.84 15.35
C LEU A 112 -10.68 -34.83 16.09
N LEU A 113 -11.55 -34.14 15.35
CA LEU A 113 -12.65 -33.40 15.95
C LEU A 113 -13.80 -34.36 16.21
N VAL A 114 -14.12 -34.58 17.47
CA VAL A 114 -15.11 -35.56 17.89
C VAL A 114 -16.32 -34.90 18.54
N LYS A 115 -17.50 -35.36 18.16
CA LYS A 115 -18.79 -35.02 18.77
C LYS A 115 -19.35 -36.23 19.50
N ILE A 116 -19.78 -36.02 20.74
CA ILE A 116 -20.42 -37.03 21.57
C ILE A 116 -21.92 -36.78 21.63
N ALA A 117 -22.72 -37.79 21.27
CA ALA A 117 -24.15 -37.82 21.52
C ALA A 117 -24.48 -38.96 22.49
N ALA A 118 -24.92 -38.59 23.70
CA ALA A 118 -25.33 -39.54 24.72
C ALA A 118 -26.86 -39.70 24.70
N TYR A 119 -27.34 -40.89 24.34
CA TYR A 119 -28.77 -41.16 24.28
C TYR A 119 -29.26 -41.66 25.64
N ARG A 120 -29.72 -40.75 26.50
CA ARG A 120 -30.06 -41.05 27.91
C ARG A 120 -31.21 -42.07 28.07
N HIS A 121 -32.03 -42.31 27.04
CA HIS A 121 -33.17 -43.23 27.08
C HIS A 121 -32.89 -44.66 26.60
N ARG A 122 -31.74 -44.91 25.97
CA ARG A 122 -31.31 -46.25 25.55
C ARG A 122 -29.80 -46.25 25.72
N ARG A 123 -29.23 -47.19 26.47
CA ARG A 123 -27.81 -47.26 26.91
C ARG A 123 -26.72 -47.25 25.82
N TYR A 124 -26.85 -46.38 24.81
CA TYR A 124 -26.04 -46.22 23.62
C TYR A 124 -25.36 -44.86 23.65
N MET A 125 -24.10 -44.84 23.23
CA MET A 125 -23.32 -43.62 23.05
C MET A 125 -22.80 -43.63 21.61
N LEU A 126 -23.04 -42.54 20.90
CA LEU A 126 -22.52 -42.35 19.56
C LEU A 126 -21.36 -41.36 19.61
N LEU A 127 -20.22 -41.81 19.13
CA LEU A 127 -19.05 -41.00 18.90
C LEU A 127 -18.92 -40.80 17.39
N THR A 128 -18.99 -39.55 16.94
CA THR A 128 -18.72 -39.20 15.53
C THR A 128 -17.51 -38.31 15.49
N GLY A 129 -16.48 -38.67 14.73
CA GLY A 129 -15.24 -37.93 14.59
C GLY A 129 -14.90 -37.65 13.13
N TYR A 130 -14.21 -36.55 12.86
CA TYR A 130 -13.67 -36.24 11.55
C TYR A 130 -12.17 -36.03 11.63
N ASP A 131 -11.43 -36.63 10.70
CA ASP A 131 -9.98 -36.49 10.58
C ASP A 131 -9.63 -35.06 10.15
N LEU A 132 -9.02 -34.32 11.09
CA LEU A 132 -8.51 -32.97 10.85
C LEU A 132 -7.12 -32.99 10.19
N GLN A 133 -6.50 -34.13 9.91
CA GLN A 133 -5.20 -34.17 9.22
C GLN A 133 -5.22 -33.43 7.88
N ARG A 134 -6.31 -33.54 7.10
CA ARG A 134 -6.47 -32.73 5.87
C ARG A 134 -6.49 -31.23 6.19
N VAL A 135 -7.14 -30.82 7.28
CA VAL A 135 -7.19 -29.43 7.73
C VAL A 135 -5.83 -28.94 8.20
N ASP A 136 -5.05 -29.75 8.90
CA ASP A 136 -3.70 -29.41 9.33
C ASP A 136 -2.73 -29.28 8.16
N ILE A 137 -2.83 -30.18 7.18
CA ILE A 137 -2.06 -30.10 5.93
C ILE A 137 -2.46 -28.84 5.14
N LEU A 138 -3.75 -28.54 5.04
CA LEU A 138 -4.24 -27.30 4.46
C LEU A 138 -3.71 -26.09 5.24
N ARG A 139 -3.77 -26.09 6.57
CA ARG A 139 -3.27 -25.01 7.43
C ARG A 139 -1.79 -24.75 7.19
N ASN A 140 -0.96 -25.78 7.18
CA ASN A 140 0.49 -25.62 6.97
C ASN A 140 0.82 -25.14 5.56
N THR A 141 0.08 -25.62 4.55
CA THR A 141 0.19 -25.12 3.16
C THR A 141 -0.24 -23.66 3.07
N LEU A 142 -1.37 -23.30 3.68
CA LEU A 142 -1.89 -21.93 3.74
C LEU A 142 -0.92 -20.99 4.47
N LEU A 143 -0.32 -21.42 5.58
CA LEU A 143 0.71 -20.66 6.30
C LEU A 143 1.93 -20.41 5.42
N ARG A 144 2.46 -21.44 4.74
CA ARG A 144 3.61 -21.30 3.83
C ARG A 144 3.33 -20.35 2.67
N VAL A 145 2.15 -20.47 2.05
CA VAL A 145 1.69 -19.59 0.98
C VAL A 145 1.47 -18.16 1.49
N THR A 146 0.95 -18.00 2.71
CA THR A 146 0.73 -16.69 3.33
C THR A 146 2.06 -16.00 3.63
N ILE A 147 3.02 -16.71 4.24
CA ILE A 147 4.36 -16.19 4.54
C ILE A 147 5.07 -15.77 3.25
N SER A 148 5.09 -16.63 2.21
CA SER A 148 5.72 -16.28 0.93
C SER A 148 5.07 -15.07 0.25
N ASN A 149 3.74 -14.96 0.29
CA ASN A 149 3.02 -13.79 -0.23
C ASN A 149 3.31 -12.51 0.56
N VAL A 150 3.41 -12.58 1.90
CA VAL A 150 3.77 -11.44 2.75
C VAL A 150 5.19 -10.97 2.45
N LEU A 151 6.15 -11.90 2.32
CA LEU A 151 7.53 -11.57 1.95
C LEU A 151 7.60 -10.93 0.57
N PHE A 152 6.89 -11.48 -0.41
CA PHE A 152 6.81 -10.90 -1.76
C PHE A 152 6.21 -9.49 -1.76
N SER A 153 5.14 -9.28 -1.00
CA SER A 153 4.52 -7.97 -0.84
C SER A 153 5.47 -6.95 -0.20
N LEU A 154 6.22 -7.37 0.82
CA LEU A 154 7.20 -6.51 1.49
C LEU A 154 8.32 -6.10 0.53
N PHE A 155 8.83 -7.07 -0.23
CA PHE A 155 9.83 -6.85 -1.26
C PHE A 155 9.32 -5.86 -2.33
N MET A 156 8.13 -6.09 -2.89
CA MET A 156 7.55 -5.20 -3.90
C MET A 156 7.31 -3.79 -3.36
N SER A 157 6.78 -3.67 -2.14
CA SER A 157 6.59 -2.37 -1.50
C SER A 157 7.92 -1.62 -1.38
N PHE A 158 9.00 -2.32 -1.03
CA PHE A 158 10.33 -1.73 -0.86
C PHE A 158 10.87 -1.22 -2.19
N VAL A 159 10.76 -2.02 -3.25
CA VAL A 159 11.15 -1.65 -4.62
C VAL A 159 10.37 -0.42 -5.10
N ILE A 160 9.03 -0.42 -4.93
CA ILE A 160 8.18 0.72 -5.32
C ILE A 160 8.57 1.97 -4.53
N SER A 161 8.83 1.86 -3.23
CA SER A 161 9.25 2.98 -2.40
C SER A 161 10.55 3.61 -2.87
N ILE A 162 11.56 2.79 -3.19
CA ILE A 162 12.84 3.28 -3.73
C ILE A 162 12.62 3.97 -5.07
N LEU A 163 11.83 3.36 -5.96
CA LEU A 163 11.56 3.89 -7.29
C LEU A 163 10.86 5.26 -7.24
N VAL A 164 9.87 5.43 -6.37
CA VAL A 164 9.18 6.71 -6.16
C VAL A 164 10.14 7.78 -5.63
N VAL A 165 10.96 7.47 -4.62
CA VAL A 165 11.93 8.42 -4.07
C VAL A 165 12.96 8.83 -5.13
N TRP A 166 13.45 7.86 -5.90
CA TRP A 166 14.39 8.12 -6.99
C TRP A 166 13.79 9.04 -8.06
N LEU A 167 12.54 8.78 -8.47
CA LEU A 167 11.85 9.57 -9.49
C LEU A 167 11.64 11.03 -9.02
N ILE A 168 11.17 11.22 -7.78
CA ILE A 168 10.96 12.55 -7.19
C ILE A 168 12.29 13.31 -7.07
N ASN A 169 13.35 12.66 -6.59
CA ASN A 169 14.66 13.28 -6.47
C ASN A 169 15.23 13.70 -7.84
N ARG A 170 15.12 12.84 -8.85
CA ARG A 170 15.56 13.16 -10.22
C ARG A 170 14.82 14.39 -10.74
N TYR A 171 13.51 14.46 -10.52
CA TYR A 171 12.69 15.59 -10.93
C TYR A 171 13.07 16.89 -10.19
N LEU A 172 13.16 16.85 -8.86
CA LEU A 172 13.57 18.00 -8.04
C LEU A 172 14.96 18.51 -8.39
N GLN A 173 15.91 17.62 -8.71
CA GLN A 173 17.23 18.02 -9.19
C GLN A 173 17.19 18.74 -10.54
N GLY A 174 16.22 18.44 -11.41
CA GLY A 174 15.99 19.17 -12.65
C GLY A 174 15.55 20.61 -12.37
N ILE A 175 14.58 20.79 -11.48
CA ILE A 175 14.10 22.11 -11.05
C ILE A 175 15.22 22.89 -10.38
N ASN A 176 15.92 22.31 -9.40
CA ASN A 176 17.01 22.98 -8.68
C ASN A 176 18.15 23.41 -9.61
N ARG A 177 18.50 22.60 -10.61
CA ARG A 177 19.50 22.98 -11.62
C ARG A 177 19.03 24.15 -12.48
N ALA A 178 17.78 24.13 -12.93
CA ALA A 178 17.22 25.23 -13.71
C ALA A 178 17.19 26.53 -12.89
N ALA A 179 16.67 26.47 -11.66
CA ALA A 179 16.62 27.61 -10.75
C ALA A 179 18.03 28.16 -10.45
N GLY A 180 19.00 27.29 -10.15
CA GLY A 180 20.39 27.70 -9.92
C GLY A 180 21.02 28.43 -11.11
N ARG A 181 20.77 27.96 -12.34
CA ARG A 181 21.26 28.63 -13.56
C ARG A 181 20.58 29.98 -13.79
N VAL A 182 19.27 30.07 -13.56
CA VAL A 182 18.53 31.34 -13.66
C VAL A 182 19.04 32.35 -12.64
N MET A 183 19.25 31.94 -11.38
CA MET A 183 19.86 32.79 -10.35
C MET A 183 21.29 33.22 -10.72
N GLY A 184 22.03 32.39 -11.46
CA GLY A 184 23.33 32.72 -12.03
C GLY A 184 23.29 33.59 -13.29
N GLY A 185 22.14 34.15 -13.66
CA GLY A 185 21.97 35.05 -14.81
C GLY A 185 21.59 34.38 -16.13
N GLN A 186 21.49 33.05 -16.18
CA GLN A 186 21.08 32.32 -17.40
C GLN A 186 19.54 32.26 -17.50
N LEU A 187 18.91 33.41 -17.75
CA LEU A 187 17.45 33.61 -17.69
C LEU A 187 16.64 32.79 -18.72
N HIS A 188 17.27 32.29 -19.77
CA HIS A 188 16.62 31.42 -20.78
C HIS A 188 16.62 29.93 -20.40
N THR A 189 17.18 29.56 -19.25
CA THR A 189 17.14 28.17 -18.77
C THR A 189 15.70 27.77 -18.41
N ARG A 190 15.28 26.56 -18.77
CA ARG A 190 13.94 26.02 -18.48
C ARG A 190 14.02 24.69 -17.76
N VAL A 191 12.97 24.38 -17.00
CA VAL A 191 12.78 23.07 -16.36
C VAL A 191 12.46 22.03 -17.44
N PRO A 192 13.11 20.86 -17.45
CA PRO A 192 12.86 19.81 -18.43
C PRO A 192 11.47 19.20 -18.25
N VAL A 193 10.75 19.00 -19.37
CA VAL A 193 9.45 18.33 -19.44
C VAL A 193 9.69 16.90 -19.95
N SER A 194 9.15 15.90 -19.25
CA SER A 194 9.38 14.48 -19.57
C SER A 194 8.50 13.98 -20.72
N GLY A 195 7.37 14.64 -21.00
CA GLY A 195 6.42 14.24 -22.03
C GLY A 195 5.51 13.06 -21.62
N ALA A 196 5.48 12.73 -20.32
CA ALA A 196 4.58 11.73 -19.75
C ALA A 196 3.13 12.23 -19.62
N ASN A 197 2.91 13.54 -19.79
CA ASN A 197 1.62 14.22 -19.62
C ASN A 197 1.03 14.01 -18.22
N ASP A 198 1.90 13.99 -17.21
CA ASP A 198 1.56 13.78 -15.81
C ASP A 198 1.55 15.11 -15.02
N GLN A 199 1.42 15.01 -13.69
CA GLN A 199 1.42 16.18 -12.81
C GLN A 199 2.78 16.89 -12.76
N PHE A 200 3.88 16.19 -13.02
CA PHE A 200 5.22 16.79 -13.05
C PHE A 200 5.42 17.63 -14.32
N ASP A 201 4.90 17.17 -15.47
CA ASP A 201 4.93 17.96 -16.71
C ASP A 201 4.09 19.23 -16.58
N LYS A 202 2.91 19.17 -15.97
CA LYS A 202 2.08 20.35 -15.70
C LYS A 202 2.79 21.37 -14.82
N LEU A 203 3.45 20.91 -13.75
CA LEU A 203 4.24 21.78 -12.88
C LEU A 203 5.43 22.40 -13.61
N SER A 204 6.13 21.62 -14.44
CA SER A 204 7.25 22.10 -15.25
C SER A 204 6.80 23.20 -16.23
N ALA A 205 5.64 23.01 -16.88
CA ALA A 205 5.04 24.02 -17.75
C ALA A 205 4.72 25.32 -16.99
N ASN A 206 4.12 25.22 -15.81
CA ASN A 206 3.81 26.38 -14.98
C ASN A 206 5.07 27.14 -14.52
N ILE A 207 6.12 26.42 -14.10
CA ILE A 207 7.40 27.05 -13.73
C ILE A 207 8.02 27.76 -14.94
N ASN A 208 8.01 27.12 -16.11
CA ASN A 208 8.54 27.72 -17.32
C ASN A 208 7.78 28.99 -17.72
N ALA A 209 6.44 29.00 -17.61
CA ALA A 209 5.64 30.20 -17.85
C ALA A 209 5.98 31.35 -16.88
N MET A 210 6.22 31.04 -15.60
CA MET A 210 6.69 32.03 -14.62
C MET A 210 8.08 32.57 -15.00
N LEU A 211 8.99 31.72 -15.49
CA LEU A 211 10.31 32.14 -15.96
C LEU A 211 10.23 33.03 -17.22
N ASP A 212 9.35 32.71 -18.16
CA ASP A 212 9.09 33.53 -19.35
C ASP A 212 8.55 34.92 -18.96
N TRP A 213 7.68 34.97 -17.95
CA TRP A 213 7.19 36.23 -17.41
C TRP A 213 8.30 37.08 -16.79
N ILE A 214 9.24 36.49 -16.05
CA ILE A 214 10.41 37.19 -15.50
C ILE A 214 11.29 37.77 -16.61
N VAL A 215 11.56 36.98 -17.67
CA VAL A 215 12.34 37.45 -18.82
C VAL A 215 11.68 38.65 -19.47
N THR A 216 10.36 38.57 -19.67
CA THR A 216 9.58 39.66 -20.26
C THR A 216 9.64 40.92 -19.39
N LEU A 217 9.47 40.78 -18.07
CA LEU A 217 9.51 41.89 -17.13
C LEU A 217 10.87 42.59 -17.11
N LEU A 218 11.97 41.83 -17.12
CA LEU A 218 13.32 42.39 -17.20
C LEU A 218 13.58 43.10 -18.52
N GLY A 219 13.04 42.59 -19.63
CA GLY A 219 13.04 43.26 -20.93
C GLY A 219 12.39 44.64 -20.84
N THR A 220 11.16 44.70 -20.30
CA THR A 220 10.42 45.97 -20.12
C THR A 220 11.18 46.97 -19.26
N VAL A 221 11.83 46.54 -18.18
CA VAL A 221 12.64 47.42 -17.31
C VAL A 221 13.84 47.99 -18.08
N ARG A 222 14.52 47.14 -18.87
CA ARG A 222 15.66 47.55 -19.70
C ARG A 222 15.24 48.56 -20.77
N ASP A 223 14.14 48.28 -21.46
CA ASP A 223 13.61 49.15 -22.51
C ASP A 223 13.18 50.50 -21.94
N SER A 224 12.51 50.50 -20.78
CA SER A 224 12.12 51.73 -20.07
C SER A 224 13.34 52.55 -19.64
N THR A 225 14.39 51.90 -19.14
CA THR A 225 15.62 52.58 -18.75
C THR A 225 16.34 53.18 -19.96
N ASN A 226 16.36 52.49 -21.09
CA ASN A 226 16.95 52.99 -22.33
C ASN A 226 16.16 54.19 -22.89
N ALA A 227 14.83 54.13 -22.83
CA ALA A 227 13.96 55.25 -23.20
C ALA A 227 14.21 56.47 -22.31
N ILE A 228 14.26 56.30 -20.98
CA ILE A 228 14.58 57.40 -20.05
C ILE A 228 15.96 58.00 -20.36
N ALA A 229 16.98 57.17 -20.61
CA ALA A 229 18.31 57.66 -20.96
C ALA A 229 18.30 58.52 -22.24
N HIS A 230 17.57 58.07 -23.27
CA HIS A 230 17.39 58.82 -24.50
C HIS A 230 16.64 60.15 -24.27
N ASP A 231 15.55 60.09 -23.50
CA ASP A 231 14.72 61.25 -23.18
C ASP A 231 15.43 62.27 -22.30
N MET A 232 16.38 61.85 -21.45
CA MET A 232 17.24 62.75 -20.68
C MET A 232 18.37 63.35 -21.52
N ARG A 233 18.88 62.64 -22.54
CA ARG A 233 19.99 63.12 -23.39
C ARG A 233 19.63 64.39 -24.16
N THR A 234 18.38 64.48 -24.63
CA THR A 234 17.87 65.64 -25.38
C THR A 234 17.85 66.94 -24.58
N PRO A 235 17.18 67.03 -23.41
CA PRO A 235 17.18 68.25 -22.58
C PRO A 235 18.57 68.55 -21.99
N LEU A 236 19.37 67.55 -21.63
CA LEU A 236 20.75 67.78 -21.18
C LEU A 236 21.61 68.42 -22.28
N SER A 237 21.50 67.94 -23.53
CA SER A 237 22.20 68.51 -24.68
C SER A 237 21.76 69.94 -24.96
N ARG A 238 20.46 70.24 -24.79
CA ARG A 238 19.91 71.58 -24.94
C ARG A 238 20.42 72.54 -23.86
N HIS A 239 20.36 72.15 -22.58
CA HIS A 239 20.91 72.96 -21.49
C HIS A 239 22.41 73.16 -21.63
N ARG A 240 23.14 72.17 -22.14
CA ARG A 240 24.56 72.32 -22.48
C ARG A 240 24.77 73.44 -23.50
N LEU A 241 23.97 73.47 -24.57
CA LEU A 241 24.07 74.49 -25.61
C LEU A 241 23.73 75.89 -25.04
N GLU A 242 22.66 75.99 -24.24
CA GLU A 242 22.26 77.24 -23.57
C GLU A 242 23.38 77.75 -22.64
N LEU A 243 23.99 76.88 -21.83
CA LEU A 243 25.11 77.25 -20.96
C LEU A 243 26.35 77.67 -21.75
N ARG A 244 26.67 77.01 -22.87
CA ARG A 244 27.80 77.42 -23.74
C ARG A 244 27.55 78.79 -24.37
N ALA A 245 26.33 79.04 -24.88
CA ALA A 245 25.96 80.34 -25.44
C ALA A 245 26.05 81.47 -24.39
N LEU A 246 25.61 81.20 -23.15
CA LEU A 246 25.77 82.14 -22.04
C LEU A 246 27.24 82.41 -21.71
N ALA A 247 28.13 81.42 -21.79
CA ALA A 247 29.56 81.61 -21.53
C ALA A 247 30.26 82.52 -22.56
N GLU A 248 29.70 82.65 -23.78
CA GLU A 248 30.24 83.49 -24.86
C GLU A 248 29.80 84.97 -24.77
N ASP A 249 28.91 85.34 -23.84
CA ASP A 249 28.44 86.71 -23.67
C ASP A 249 29.59 87.63 -23.16
N PRO A 250 29.99 88.67 -23.94
CA PRO A 250 31.07 89.57 -23.57
C PRO A 250 30.75 90.47 -22.37
N ALA A 251 29.48 90.60 -21.97
CA ALA A 251 29.05 91.42 -20.82
C ALA A 251 29.22 90.71 -19.46
N LEU A 252 29.55 89.41 -19.44
CA LEU A 252 29.69 88.64 -18.20
C LEU A 252 31.08 88.78 -17.56
N PRO A 253 31.16 88.89 -16.21
CA PRO A 253 32.43 88.82 -15.48
C PRO A 253 33.14 87.47 -15.67
N GLU A 254 34.48 87.47 -15.77
CA GLU A 254 35.25 86.24 -16.03
C GLU A 254 35.02 85.13 -14.99
N LYS A 255 34.89 85.50 -13.72
CA LYS A 255 34.59 84.55 -12.63
C LYS A 255 33.24 83.83 -12.82
N THR A 256 32.30 84.42 -13.57
CA THR A 256 31.01 83.81 -13.90
C THR A 256 31.16 82.87 -15.10
N LYS A 257 31.96 83.24 -16.10
CA LYS A 257 32.27 82.36 -17.25
C LYS A 257 32.98 81.08 -16.81
N GLU A 258 33.95 81.17 -15.90
CA GLU A 258 34.60 79.99 -15.30
C GLU A 258 33.61 79.05 -14.62
N LYS A 259 32.62 79.58 -13.89
CA LYS A 259 31.57 78.79 -13.23
C LYS A 259 30.65 78.10 -14.25
N ILE A 260 30.33 78.77 -15.35
CA ILE A 260 29.50 78.21 -16.43
C ILE A 260 30.27 77.11 -17.17
N ALA A 261 31.55 77.33 -17.49
CA ALA A 261 32.41 76.32 -18.09
C ALA A 261 32.53 75.05 -17.21
N ALA A 262 32.69 75.23 -15.89
CA ALA A 262 32.69 74.13 -14.94
C ALA A 262 31.31 73.42 -14.86
N ALA A 263 30.20 74.14 -15.03
CA ALA A 263 28.87 73.55 -15.09
C ALA A 263 28.66 72.72 -16.37
N VAL A 264 29.13 73.21 -17.52
CA VAL A 264 29.13 72.48 -18.80
C VAL A 264 29.93 71.18 -18.69
N MET A 265 31.13 71.22 -18.11
CA MET A 265 31.94 70.02 -17.89
C MET A 265 31.24 68.95 -17.02
N ARG A 266 30.50 69.37 -15.99
CA ARG A 266 29.72 68.44 -15.16
C ARG A 266 28.58 67.77 -15.93
N VAL A 267 27.94 68.51 -16.84
CA VAL A 267 26.90 67.96 -17.72
C VAL A 267 27.51 67.00 -18.74
N ASP A 268 28.68 67.33 -19.31
CA ASP A 268 29.39 66.44 -20.24
C ASP A 268 29.73 65.09 -19.56
N GLY A 269 30.14 65.10 -18.29
CA GLY A 269 30.40 63.87 -17.51
C GLY A 269 29.17 63.04 -17.12
N ILE A 270 27.94 63.52 -17.37
CA ILE A 270 26.69 62.78 -17.11
C ILE A 270 26.12 62.16 -18.41
N VAL A 271 26.51 62.68 -19.57
CA VAL A 271 25.93 62.33 -20.89
C VAL A 271 26.76 61.29 -21.67
N GLU A 272 28.03 61.12 -21.27
CA GLU A 272 28.94 60.04 -21.72
C GLU A 272 28.80 58.78 -20.86
#